data_AF-A0A957D6A7-F1
#
_entry.id   AF-A0A957D6A7-F1
#
_cell.length_a   1.000
_cell.length_b   1.000
_cell.length_c   1.000
_cell.angle_alpha   90.00
_cell.angle_beta   90.00
_cell.angle_gamma   90.00
#
_symmetry.space_group_name_H-M   'P 1'
#
loop_
_entity.id
_entity.type
_entity.pdbx_description
1 polymer ?
#
loop_
_entity_poly.entity_id
_entity_poly.type
_entity_poly.pdbx_seq_one_letter_code
_entity_poly.pdbx_strand_id
1 'polypeptide(L)'
;MADDNLFQELHDVLQEFKTFLDDNVPTIAPAIQAIASLIPQVTDLLDQLVGLMNDLKSEIQNLDVSAIPGLEEATQFITMVKNFLGAAKNLLPDQAGTIDDVLAVADVVGGLSGLDDVKQEILDTIDAIVAHLNSLKPA
;
A
#
# COMPACT_ATOMS: atom_id res chain seq x y z
N MET A 1 -13.47 -16.93 3.00
CA MET A 1 -13.29 -15.51 3.38
C MET A 1 -13.06 -14.80 2.07
N ALA A 2 -13.68 -13.65 1.82
CA ALA A 2 -13.28 -12.89 0.64
C ALA A 2 -11.79 -12.60 0.84
N ASP A 3 -10.95 -13.03 -0.10
CA ASP A 3 -9.57 -12.55 -0.12
C ASP A 3 -9.72 -11.04 -0.32
N ASP A 4 -9.37 -10.26 0.69
CA ASP A 4 -9.43 -8.81 0.60
C ASP A 4 -8.58 -8.40 -0.61
N ASN A 5 -9.12 -7.53 -1.46
CA ASN A 5 -8.37 -7.11 -2.63
C ASN A 5 -7.18 -6.23 -2.19
N LEU A 6 -6.15 -6.12 -3.03
CA LEU A 6 -4.91 -5.41 -2.74
C LEU A 6 -5.12 -4.02 -2.09
N PHE A 7 -6.13 -3.26 -2.52
CA PHE A 7 -6.40 -1.93 -2.01
C PHE A 7 -7.08 -1.95 -0.65
N GLN A 8 -7.92 -2.94 -0.37
CA GLN A 8 -8.47 -3.16 0.97
C GLN A 8 -7.36 -3.58 1.95
N GLU A 9 -6.46 -4.49 1.55
CA GLU A 9 -5.31 -4.87 2.38
C GLU A 9 -4.41 -3.65 2.68
N LEU A 10 -4.15 -2.82 1.66
CA LEU A 10 -3.39 -1.59 1.83
C LEU A 10 -4.09 -0.63 2.80
N HIS A 11 -5.40 -0.41 2.63
CA HIS A 11 -6.20 0.41 3.52
C HIS A 11 -6.07 -0.06 4.97
N ASP A 12 -6.23 -1.36 5.22
CA ASP A 12 -6.23 -1.92 6.57
C ASP A 12 -4.85 -1.78 7.24
N VAL A 13 -3.76 -2.04 6.52
CA VAL A 13 -2.40 -1.85 7.04
C VAL A 13 -2.10 -0.39 7.34
N LEU A 14 -2.52 0.53 6.45
CA LEU A 14 -2.37 1.96 6.68
C LEU A 14 -3.18 2.41 7.89
N GLN A 15 -4.41 1.91 8.05
CA GLN A 15 -5.28 2.25 9.16
C GLN A 15 -4.72 1.73 10.50
N GLU A 16 -4.17 0.52 10.53
CA GLU A 16 -3.48 -0.01 11.72
C GLU A 16 -2.28 0.86 12.08
N PHE A 17 -1.44 1.22 11.10
CA PHE A 17 -0.27 2.04 11.34
C PHE A 17 -0.64 3.46 11.82
N LYS A 18 -1.65 4.08 11.20
CA LYS A 18 -2.21 5.36 11.65
C LYS A 18 -2.70 5.27 13.09
N THR A 19 -3.47 4.24 13.42
CA THR A 19 -4.01 4.03 14.78
C THR A 19 -2.89 3.93 15.80
N PHE A 20 -1.82 3.18 15.49
CA PHE A 20 -0.64 3.14 16.34
C PHE A 20 -0.03 4.53 16.54
N LEU A 21 0.12 5.34 15.48
CA LEU A 21 0.69 6.68 15.57
C LEU A 21 -0.23 7.64 16.37
N ASP A 22 -1.53 7.62 16.12
CA ASP A 22 -2.52 8.42 16.87
C ASP A 22 -2.38 8.18 18.38
N ASP A 23 -2.32 6.91 18.79
CA ASP A 23 -2.30 6.51 20.20
C ASP A 23 -0.94 6.75 20.86
N ASN A 24 0.16 6.70 20.09
CA ASN A 24 1.50 6.60 20.67
C ASN A 24 2.42 7.79 20.40
N VAL A 25 2.11 8.70 19.45
CA VAL A 25 2.95 9.87 19.16
C VAL A 25 3.35 10.66 20.41
N PRO A 26 2.45 11.01 21.35
CA PRO A 26 2.82 11.72 22.57
C PRO A 26 3.85 10.98 23.44
N THR A 27 3.82 9.65 23.41
CA THR A 27 4.70 8.77 24.19
C THR A 27 6.03 8.54 23.50
N ILE A 28 6.04 8.34 22.17
CA ILE A 28 7.27 8.00 21.42
C ILE A 28 8.06 9.23 20.99
N ALA A 29 7.43 10.40 20.84
CA ALA A 29 8.10 11.62 20.37
C ALA A 29 9.34 11.99 21.19
N PRO A 30 9.31 12.01 22.55
CA PRO A 30 10.51 12.33 23.34
C PRO A 30 11.65 11.33 23.12
N ALA A 31 11.31 10.04 22.96
CA ALA A 31 12.29 8.99 22.72
C ALA A 31 12.92 9.13 21.32
N ILE A 32 12.11 9.37 20.29
CA ILE A 32 12.59 9.57 18.91
C ILE A 32 13.49 10.81 18.84
N GLN A 33 13.11 11.92 19.48
CA GLN A 33 13.94 13.13 19.53
C GLN A 33 15.28 12.88 20.23
N ALA A 34 15.27 12.17 21.36
CA ALA A 34 16.49 11.81 22.07
C ALA A 34 17.40 10.92 21.21
N ILE A 35 16.85 9.91 20.52
CA ILE A 35 17.62 9.04 19.62
C ILE A 35 18.16 9.85 18.44
N ALA A 36 17.35 10.71 17.81
CA ALA A 36 17.77 11.53 16.68
C ALA A 36 18.92 12.48 17.03
N SER A 37 18.98 12.98 18.27
CA SER A 37 20.10 13.80 18.76
C SER A 37 21.44 13.03 18.83
N LEU A 38 21.38 11.71 18.97
CA LEU A 38 22.55 10.82 19.01
C LEU A 38 22.83 10.17 17.66
N ILE A 39 21.79 9.94 16.86
CA ILE A 39 21.79 9.20 15.61
C ILE A 39 20.98 10.00 14.57
N PRO A 40 21.63 10.93 13.83
CA PRO A 40 20.95 11.78 12.86
C PRO A 40 20.21 11.01 11.75
N GLN A 41 20.61 9.77 11.47
CA GLN A 41 19.98 8.89 10.49
C GLN A 41 18.51 8.58 10.82
N VAL A 42 18.06 8.81 12.06
CA VAL A 42 16.63 8.69 12.41
C VAL A 42 15.80 9.76 11.70
N THR A 43 16.32 10.99 11.56
CA THR A 43 15.64 12.03 10.79
C THR A 43 15.59 11.67 9.31
N ASP A 44 16.71 11.18 8.75
CA ASP A 44 16.75 10.72 7.35
C ASP A 44 15.75 9.59 7.09
N LEU A 45 15.63 8.64 8.03
CA LEU A 45 14.64 7.57 7.97
C LEU A 45 13.22 8.13 7.94
N LEU A 46 12.88 9.06 8.85
CA LEU A 46 11.56 9.70 8.87
C LEU A 46 11.27 10.46 7.56
N ASP A 47 12.27 11.13 6.99
CA ASP A 47 12.14 11.80 5.69
C ASP A 47 11.90 10.81 4.55
N GLN A 48 12.62 9.68 4.53
CA GLN A 48 12.42 8.62 3.54
C GLN A 48 11.02 8.01 3.64
N LEU A 49 10.54 7.73 4.86
CA LEU A 49 9.17 7.24 5.05
C LEU A 49 8.15 8.26 4.55
N VAL A 50 8.30 9.54 4.90
CA VAL A 50 7.41 10.59 4.38
C VAL A 50 7.44 10.66 2.85
N GLY A 51 8.62 10.52 2.24
CA GLY A 51 8.77 10.44 0.78
C GLY A 51 7.98 9.29 0.19
N LEU A 52 8.20 8.06 0.69
CA LEU A 52 7.50 6.87 0.23
C LEU A 52 5.97 6.98 0.40
N MET A 53 5.49 7.56 1.51
CA MET A 53 4.06 7.79 1.72
C MET A 53 3.47 8.76 0.68
N ASN A 54 4.19 9.83 0.34
CA ASN A 54 3.75 10.78 -0.69
C ASN A 54 3.80 10.19 -2.11
N ASP A 55 4.79 9.35 -2.41
CA ASP A 55 4.87 8.64 -3.68
C ASP A 55 3.69 7.66 -3.82
N LEU A 56 3.42 6.88 -2.77
CA LEU A 56 2.25 6.00 -2.72
C LEU A 56 0.94 6.80 -2.90
N LYS A 57 0.79 7.93 -2.20
CA LYS A 57 -0.36 8.82 -2.35
C LYS A 57 -0.54 9.26 -3.80
N SER A 58 0.55 9.66 -4.45
CA SER A 58 0.54 10.13 -5.83
C SER A 58 0.11 9.03 -6.80
N GLU A 59 0.65 7.83 -6.64
CA GLU A 59 0.24 6.66 -7.44
C GLU A 59 -1.25 6.35 -7.25
N ILE A 60 -1.74 6.24 -6.02
CA ILE A 60 -3.16 5.97 -5.74
C ILE A 60 -4.06 7.09 -6.30
N GLN A 61 -3.66 8.36 -6.16
CA GLN A 61 -4.42 9.48 -6.69
C GLN A 61 -4.55 9.41 -8.22
N ASN A 62 -3.47 9.03 -8.92
CA ASN A 62 -3.41 8.93 -10.37
C ASN A 62 -4.21 7.75 -10.95
N LEU A 63 -4.61 6.76 -10.14
CA LEU A 63 -5.45 5.66 -10.58
C LEU A 63 -6.89 6.13 -10.81
N ASP A 64 -7.24 6.49 -12.04
CA ASP A 64 -8.62 6.76 -12.45
C ASP A 64 -9.26 5.51 -13.05
N VAL A 65 -9.95 4.73 -12.21
CA VAL A 65 -10.63 3.50 -12.64
C VAL A 65 -11.99 3.79 -13.28
N SER A 66 -12.61 4.93 -12.94
CA SER A 66 -13.89 5.36 -13.50
C SER A 66 -13.82 5.64 -15.01
N ALA A 67 -12.63 5.95 -15.50
CA ALA A 67 -12.36 6.23 -16.91
C ALA A 67 -12.06 4.98 -17.75
N ILE A 68 -12.03 3.76 -17.17
CA ILE A 68 -11.62 2.53 -17.87
C ILE A 68 -12.84 1.81 -18.46
N PRO A 69 -13.05 1.82 -19.79
CA PRO A 69 -14.14 1.08 -20.42
C PRO A 69 -13.85 -0.43 -20.35
N GLY A 70 -14.84 -1.21 -19.95
CA GLY A 70 -14.72 -2.68 -19.87
C GLY A 70 -13.87 -3.17 -18.69
N LEU A 71 -13.76 -2.37 -17.62
CA LEU A 71 -13.01 -2.73 -16.42
C LEU A 71 -13.53 -4.04 -15.79
N GLU A 72 -14.85 -4.25 -15.78
CA GLU A 72 -15.45 -5.47 -15.24
C GLU A 72 -14.99 -6.72 -16.02
N GLU A 73 -15.06 -6.68 -17.35
CA GLU A 73 -14.59 -7.77 -18.21
C GLU A 73 -13.07 -7.97 -18.09
N ALA A 74 -12.30 -6.89 -17.94
CA ALA A 74 -10.86 -6.98 -17.70
C ALA A 74 -10.56 -7.68 -16.37
N THR A 75 -11.25 -7.33 -15.28
CA THR A 75 -11.13 -7.99 -13.97
C THR A 75 -11.51 -9.47 -14.05
N GLN A 76 -12.57 -9.82 -14.81
CA GLN A 76 -12.96 -11.21 -15.03
C GLN A 76 -11.88 -11.99 -15.81
N PHE A 77 -11.33 -11.40 -16.87
CA PHE A 77 -10.23 -11.99 -17.63
C PHE A 77 -9.01 -12.24 -16.74
N ILE A 78 -8.63 -11.27 -15.92
CA ILE A 78 -7.50 -11.38 -14.99
C ILE A 78 -7.73 -12.49 -13.96
N THR A 79 -8.95 -12.62 -13.44
CA THR A 79 -9.32 -13.75 -12.56
C THR A 79 -9.11 -15.10 -13.26
N MET A 80 -9.46 -15.22 -14.54
CA MET A 80 -9.20 -16.44 -15.32
C MET A 80 -7.70 -16.69 -15.51
N VAL A 81 -6.89 -15.65 -15.74
CA VAL A 81 -5.43 -15.75 -15.84
C VAL A 81 -4.84 -16.26 -14.52
N LYS A 82 -5.24 -15.71 -13.37
CA LYS A 82 -4.79 -16.20 -12.05
C LYS A 82 -5.07 -17.68 -11.86
N ASN A 83 -6.28 -18.12 -12.17
CA ASN A 83 -6.68 -19.53 -12.06
C ASN A 83 -5.86 -20.43 -12.98
N PHE A 84 -5.65 -20.00 -14.23
CA PHE A 84 -4.81 -20.73 -15.18
C PHE A 84 -3.37 -20.87 -14.69
N LEU A 85 -2.76 -19.77 -14.24
CA LEU A 85 -1.37 -19.76 -13.78
C LEU A 85 -1.18 -20.54 -12.48
N GLY A 86 -2.14 -20.45 -11.55
CA GLY A 86 -2.14 -21.27 -10.33
C GLY A 86 -2.15 -22.76 -10.63
N ALA A 87 -2.93 -23.20 -11.63
CA ALA A 87 -2.94 -24.59 -12.08
C ALA A 87 -1.64 -24.98 -12.83
N ALA A 88 -1.08 -24.07 -13.61
CA ALA A 88 0.13 -24.31 -14.41
C ALA A 88 1.43 -24.31 -13.58
N LYS A 89 1.48 -23.62 -12.43
CA LYS A 89 2.71 -23.42 -11.64
C LYS A 89 3.44 -24.72 -11.29
N ASN A 90 2.70 -25.75 -10.89
CA ASN A 90 3.28 -27.06 -10.55
C ASN A 90 3.73 -27.87 -11.77
N LEU A 91 3.27 -27.52 -12.97
CA LEU A 91 3.66 -28.14 -14.24
C LEU A 91 4.84 -27.42 -14.91
N LEU A 92 5.09 -26.17 -14.54
CA LEU A 92 6.16 -25.32 -15.05
C LEU A 92 7.06 -24.80 -13.92
N PRO A 93 7.73 -25.68 -13.15
CA PRO A 93 8.53 -25.27 -12.00
C PRO A 93 9.66 -24.31 -12.39
N ASP A 94 10.24 -24.47 -13.59
CA ASP A 94 11.29 -23.59 -14.13
C ASP A 94 10.77 -22.18 -14.49
N GLN A 95 9.46 -21.97 -14.51
CA GLN A 95 8.82 -20.68 -14.77
C GLN A 95 8.13 -20.10 -13.53
N ALA A 96 8.33 -20.70 -12.34
CA ALA A 96 7.65 -20.28 -11.13
C ALA A 96 7.83 -18.77 -10.81
N GLY A 97 9.04 -18.23 -11.03
CA GLY A 97 9.30 -16.80 -10.84
C GLY A 97 8.50 -15.91 -11.80
N THR A 98 8.49 -16.23 -13.09
CA THR A 98 7.69 -15.49 -14.08
C THR A 98 6.19 -15.61 -13.80
N ILE A 99 5.73 -16.76 -13.32
CA ILE A 99 4.35 -16.95 -12.90
C ILE A 99 4.02 -16.03 -11.72
N ASP A 100 4.90 -15.92 -10.73
CA ASP A 100 4.72 -15.05 -9.58
C ASP A 100 4.70 -13.56 -9.97
N ASP A 101 5.55 -13.14 -10.91
CA ASP A 101 5.53 -11.77 -11.45
C ASP A 101 4.19 -11.46 -12.15
N VAL A 102 3.67 -12.39 -12.95
CA VAL A 102 2.38 -12.19 -13.63
C VAL A 102 1.21 -12.20 -12.64
N LEU A 103 1.26 -13.03 -11.60
CA LEU A 103 0.26 -13.05 -10.53
C LEU A 103 0.24 -11.72 -9.77
N ALA A 104 1.40 -11.14 -9.46
CA ALA A 104 1.47 -9.83 -8.81
C ALA A 104 0.81 -8.71 -9.65
N VAL A 105 1.03 -8.70 -10.97
CA VAL A 105 0.33 -7.76 -11.87
C VAL A 105 -1.19 -8.03 -11.90
N ALA A 106 -1.58 -9.31 -11.92
CA ALA A 106 -2.97 -9.71 -11.89
C ALA A 106 -3.68 -9.29 -10.58
N ASP A 107 -2.99 -9.30 -9.45
CA ASP A 107 -3.53 -8.84 -8.17
C ASP A 107 -3.83 -7.33 -8.18
N VAL A 108 -2.93 -6.53 -8.76
CA VAL A 108 -3.15 -5.08 -8.93
C VAL A 108 -4.39 -4.82 -9.79
N VAL A 109 -4.47 -5.42 -10.99
CA VAL A 109 -5.60 -5.19 -11.90
C VAL A 109 -6.91 -5.75 -11.34
N GLY A 110 -6.85 -6.92 -10.70
CA GLY A 110 -8.01 -7.54 -10.05
C GLY A 110 -8.56 -6.70 -8.89
N GLY A 111 -7.70 -5.93 -8.20
CA GLY A 111 -8.12 -5.03 -7.15
C GLY A 111 -8.75 -3.72 -7.62
N LEU A 112 -8.50 -3.29 -8.87
CA LEU A 112 -8.95 -1.97 -9.36
C LEU A 112 -10.47 -1.77 -9.26
N SER A 113 -11.27 -2.84 -9.41
CA SER A 113 -12.73 -2.74 -9.30
C SER A 113 -13.24 -2.38 -7.91
N GLY A 114 -12.43 -2.58 -6.86
CA GLY A 114 -12.76 -2.19 -5.48
C GLY A 114 -12.03 -0.93 -5.00
N LEU A 115 -11.24 -0.29 -5.87
CA LEU A 115 -10.44 0.88 -5.47
C LEU A 115 -11.32 2.06 -5.09
N ASP A 116 -12.36 2.38 -5.85
CA ASP A 116 -13.21 3.55 -5.61
C ASP A 116 -13.88 3.55 -4.22
N ASP A 117 -14.14 2.36 -3.66
CA ASP A 117 -14.75 2.20 -2.34
C ASP A 117 -13.83 2.67 -1.20
N VAL A 118 -12.51 2.51 -1.36
CA VAL A 118 -11.52 2.79 -0.30
C VAL A 118 -10.52 3.89 -0.68
N LYS A 119 -10.54 4.39 -1.91
CA LYS A 119 -9.53 5.32 -2.44
C LYS A 119 -9.38 6.56 -1.57
N GLN A 120 -10.48 7.22 -1.23
CA GLN A 120 -10.43 8.44 -0.43
C GLN A 120 -9.91 8.15 0.99
N GLU A 121 -10.33 7.04 1.59
CA GLU A 121 -9.91 6.63 2.93
C GLU A 121 -8.40 6.34 2.98
N ILE A 122 -7.86 5.69 1.95
CA ILE A 122 -6.41 5.50 1.78
C ILE A 122 -5.69 6.85 1.72
N LEU A 123 -6.16 7.78 0.86
CA LEU A 123 -5.52 9.08 0.68
C LEU A 123 -5.51 9.90 1.98
N ASP A 124 -6.63 9.93 2.70
CA ASP A 124 -6.76 10.66 3.97
C ASP A 124 -5.89 10.02 5.07
N THR A 125 -5.82 8.69 5.10
CA THR A 125 -4.99 7.94 6.05
C THR A 125 -3.51 8.20 5.82
N ILE A 126 -3.06 8.24 4.57
CA ILE A 126 -1.69 8.62 4.21
C ILE A 126 -1.36 10.03 4.71
N ASP A 127 -2.26 11.01 4.49
CA ASP A 127 -2.05 12.39 4.94
C ASP A 127 -1.90 12.48 6.47
N ALA A 128 -2.72 11.74 7.22
CA ALA A 128 -2.61 11.69 8.66
C ALA A 128 -1.27 11.07 9.11
N ILE A 129 -0.86 9.95 8.54
CA ILE A 129 0.45 9.31 8.83
C ILE A 129 1.59 10.28 8.55
N VAL A 130 1.59 10.96 7.41
CA VAL A 130 2.61 11.96 7.05
C VAL A 130 2.65 13.09 8.08
N ALA A 131 1.50 13.57 8.56
CA ALA A 131 1.45 14.57 9.61
C ALA A 131 2.08 14.06 10.93
N HIS A 132 1.77 12.83 11.35
CA HIS A 132 2.38 12.22 12.53
C HIS A 132 3.89 12.05 12.37
N LEU A 133 4.37 11.51 11.26
CA LEU A 133 5.79 11.32 11.01
C LEU A 133 6.56 12.65 11.04
N ASN A 134 5.99 13.72 10.47
CA ASN A 134 6.57 15.05 10.55
C ASN A 134 6.61 15.60 11.99
N SER A 135 5.59 15.30 12.81
CA SER A 135 5.57 15.72 14.23
C SER A 135 6.63 15.02 15.10
N LEU A 136 7.14 13.87 14.66
CA LEU A 136 8.18 13.12 15.36
C LEU A 136 9.60 13.65 15.08
N LYS A 137 9.75 14.50 14.07
CA LYS A 137 11.06 15.09 13.72
C LYS A 137 11.51 16.06 14.81
N PRO A 138 12.81 16.12 15.13
CA PRO A 138 13.35 17.17 16.00
C PRO A 138 13.05 18.55 15.42
N ALA A 139 12.75 19.52 16.30
CA ALA A 139 12.56 20.92 15.94
C ALA A 139 13.88 21.63 15.59
#